data_AF-A0A1V3PUX8-F1
#
_entry.id   AF-A0A1V3PUX8-F1
#
_cell.length_a   1.000
_cell.length_b   1.000
_cell.length_c   1.000
_cell.angle_alpha   90.00
_cell.angle_beta   90.00
_cell.angle_gamma   90.00
#
_symmetry.space_group_name_H-M   'P 1'
#
loop_
_entity.id
_entity.type
_entity.pdbx_description
1 polymer ?
#
loop_
_entity_poly.entity_id
_entity_poly.type
_entity_poly.pdbx_seq_one_letter_code
_entity_poly.pdbx_strand_id
1 'polypeptide(L)'
;MRLLQGILLLGLCLPALIVAKETTGVLQISLRVVASCTVQTRPLVFATYTAGGSATGTATPGVIDVSCTRGIPVAVYLDGDRTLAGPAGARVAYTVQANGRAWPAGASIAVSGQGAQPIRLQLSGNVPAGQNVMPGDYADAAVVRVVY
;
A
#
# COMPACT_ATOMS: atom_id res chain seq x y z
N MET A 1 -27.76 106.51 -7.68
CA MET A 1 -26.51 106.11 -6.99
C MET A 1 -26.58 104.62 -6.70
N ARG A 2 -25.61 103.84 -7.22
CA ARG A 2 -25.25 102.43 -6.88
C ARG A 2 -26.28 101.35 -7.27
N LEU A 3 -26.18 100.68 -8.43
CA LEU A 3 -25.25 99.59 -8.82
C LEU A 3 -25.09 98.50 -7.75
N LEU A 4 -25.73 97.34 -7.98
CA LEU A 4 -25.29 96.04 -7.46
C LEU A 4 -25.64 94.96 -8.50
N GLN A 5 -24.66 94.69 -9.36
CA GLN A 5 -24.61 93.52 -10.23
C GLN A 5 -24.35 92.27 -9.38
N GLY A 6 -25.34 91.38 -9.29
CA GLY A 6 -25.17 90.04 -8.75
C GLY A 6 -24.55 89.12 -9.80
N ILE A 7 -23.27 88.81 -9.66
CA ILE A 7 -22.54 87.87 -10.50
C ILE A 7 -22.93 86.45 -10.06
N LEU A 8 -23.72 85.77 -10.89
CA LEU A 8 -24.10 84.38 -10.71
C LEU A 8 -22.91 83.48 -11.12
N LEU A 9 -22.17 82.94 -10.15
CA LEU A 9 -21.13 81.93 -10.41
C LEU A 9 -21.82 80.61 -10.79
N LEU A 10 -21.83 80.27 -12.09
CA LEU A 10 -22.08 78.92 -12.56
C LEU A 10 -20.87 78.04 -12.21
N GLY A 11 -20.99 77.22 -11.17
CA GLY A 11 -20.02 76.16 -10.86
C GLY A 11 -20.15 75.01 -11.84
N LEU A 12 -19.16 74.83 -12.73
CA LEU A 12 -19.04 73.63 -13.55
C LEU A 12 -18.81 72.41 -12.64
N CYS A 13 -19.84 71.57 -12.52
CA CYS A 13 -19.74 70.25 -11.91
C CYS A 13 -19.08 69.31 -12.94
N LEU A 14 -17.77 69.13 -12.86
CA LEU A 14 -17.07 68.09 -13.63
C LEU A 14 -17.40 66.71 -13.02
N PRO A 15 -17.78 65.69 -13.81
CA PRO A 15 -17.94 64.35 -13.31
C PRO A 15 -16.57 63.85 -12.82
N ALA A 16 -16.44 63.65 -11.51
CA ALA A 16 -15.28 62.99 -10.95
C ALA A 16 -15.27 61.55 -11.47
N LEU A 17 -14.31 61.22 -12.33
CA LEU A 17 -14.01 59.85 -12.71
C LEU A 17 -13.55 59.11 -11.43
N ILE A 18 -14.44 58.31 -10.85
CA ILE A 18 -14.10 57.44 -9.73
C ILE A 18 -13.23 56.31 -10.32
N VAL A 19 -11.92 56.40 -10.12
CA VAL A 19 -11.00 55.31 -10.46
C VAL A 19 -11.09 54.27 -9.34
N ALA A 20 -11.63 53.10 -9.63
CA ALA A 20 -11.58 51.97 -8.71
C ALA A 20 -10.12 51.56 -8.50
N LYS A 21 -9.64 51.65 -7.25
CA LYS A 21 -8.26 51.33 -6.89
C LYS A 21 -8.20 49.88 -6.43
N GLU A 22 -7.70 49.01 -7.29
CA GLU A 22 -7.54 47.60 -6.96
C GLU A 22 -6.17 47.35 -6.30
N THR A 23 -6.15 46.45 -5.31
CA THR A 23 -4.92 45.92 -4.71
C THR A 23 -5.00 44.41 -4.79
N THR A 24 -4.02 43.81 -5.45
CA THR A 24 -3.96 42.36 -5.64
C THR A 24 -2.76 41.78 -4.90
N GLY A 25 -2.87 40.51 -4.53
CA GLY A 25 -1.80 39.74 -3.92
C GLY A 25 -1.84 38.31 -4.45
N VAL A 26 -0.70 37.62 -4.43
CA VAL A 26 -0.59 36.24 -4.88
C VAL A 26 -0.52 35.32 -3.67
N LEU A 27 -1.47 34.40 -3.55
CA LEU A 27 -1.43 33.30 -2.59
C LEU A 27 -0.77 32.09 -3.24
N GLN A 28 0.27 31.56 -2.59
CA GLN A 28 0.88 30.28 -2.98
C GLN A 28 0.17 29.13 -2.26
N ILE A 29 -0.34 28.16 -3.01
CA ILE A 29 -1.00 26.96 -2.48
C ILE A 29 -0.17 25.74 -2.93
N SER A 30 0.22 24.89 -2.00
CA SER A 30 1.02 23.70 -2.28
C SER A 30 0.51 22.46 -1.53
N LEU A 31 0.82 21.28 -2.09
CA LEU A 31 0.52 19.97 -1.51
C LEU A 31 1.73 19.06 -1.72
N ARG A 32 2.05 18.24 -0.73
CA ARG A 32 3.03 17.15 -0.85
C ARG A 32 2.31 15.80 -0.82
N VAL A 33 2.48 15.02 -1.88
CA VAL A 33 2.02 13.62 -1.93
C VAL A 33 3.19 12.71 -1.55
N VAL A 34 2.94 11.74 -0.67
CA VAL A 34 3.95 10.77 -0.21
C VAL A 34 3.58 9.35 -0.62
N ALA A 35 4.58 8.51 -0.85
CA ALA A 35 4.36 7.09 -1.07
C ALA A 35 3.92 6.42 0.24
N SER A 36 2.96 5.52 0.15
CA SER A 36 2.45 4.74 1.28
C SER A 36 1.98 3.38 0.79
N CYS A 37 2.11 2.36 1.65
CA CYS A 37 1.56 1.03 1.41
C CYS A 37 0.90 0.48 2.67
N THR A 38 -0.13 -0.33 2.49
CA THR A 38 -0.76 -1.13 3.54
C THR A 38 -0.78 -2.59 3.12
N VAL A 39 -0.62 -3.49 4.09
CA VAL A 39 -0.63 -4.94 3.89
C VAL A 39 -1.73 -5.56 4.72
N GLN A 40 -2.50 -6.45 4.11
CA GLN A 40 -3.45 -7.33 4.79
C GLN A 40 -3.17 -8.78 4.41
N THR A 41 -3.24 -9.69 5.37
CA THR A 41 -2.92 -11.10 5.14
C THR A 41 -4.06 -12.01 5.59
N ARG A 42 -4.13 -13.18 4.96
CA ARG A 42 -4.93 -14.32 5.41
C ARG A 42 -4.01 -15.54 5.54
N PRO A 43 -4.14 -16.34 6.62
CA PRO A 43 -3.26 -17.48 6.84
C PRO A 43 -3.29 -18.50 5.69
N LEU A 44 -2.12 -19.08 5.40
CA LEU A 44 -1.97 -20.26 4.56
C LEU A 44 -1.99 -21.49 5.47
N VAL A 45 -2.86 -22.46 5.20
CA VAL A 45 -2.96 -23.69 6.00
C VAL A 45 -2.66 -24.90 5.11
N PHE A 46 -1.70 -25.72 5.53
CA PHE A 46 -1.36 -26.97 4.85
C PHE A 46 -2.34 -28.08 5.20
N ALA A 47 -2.52 -29.03 4.27
CA ALA A 47 -3.23 -30.26 4.57
C ALA A 47 -2.43 -31.13 5.57
N THR A 48 -3.14 -31.97 6.31
CA THR A 48 -2.56 -32.88 7.31
C THR A 48 -1.41 -33.68 6.72
N TYR A 49 -0.27 -33.63 7.40
CA TYR A 49 0.96 -34.31 7.00
C TYR A 49 1.23 -35.52 7.90
N THR A 50 1.41 -36.68 7.29
CA THR A 50 1.87 -37.89 8.00
C THR A 50 3.39 -37.93 7.96
N ALA A 51 4.05 -38.10 9.11
CA ALA A 51 5.51 -38.19 9.21
C ALA A 51 6.08 -39.26 8.26
N GLY A 52 7.08 -38.89 7.46
CA GLY A 52 7.66 -39.75 6.43
C GLY A 52 6.73 -40.04 5.23
N GLY A 53 5.55 -39.45 5.18
CA GLY A 53 4.52 -39.68 4.18
C GLY A 53 4.72 -38.91 2.87
N SER A 54 3.67 -38.91 2.04
CA SER A 54 3.62 -38.18 0.77
C SER A 54 3.64 -36.67 0.97
N ALA A 55 4.03 -35.94 -0.07
CA ALA A 55 3.97 -34.49 -0.06
C ALA A 55 2.52 -34.02 0.08
N THR A 56 2.29 -32.95 0.83
CA THR A 56 0.94 -32.40 1.04
C THR A 56 0.80 -31.01 0.46
N GLY A 57 -0.36 -30.74 -0.11
CA GLY A 57 -0.67 -29.41 -0.63
C GLY A 57 -1.23 -28.48 0.43
N THR A 58 -1.78 -27.38 -0.06
CA THR A 58 -2.54 -26.41 0.73
C THR A 58 -3.96 -26.90 0.96
N ALA A 59 -4.42 -26.89 2.22
CA ALA A 59 -5.83 -27.11 2.55
C ALA A 59 -6.64 -25.80 2.48
N THR A 60 -6.06 -24.67 2.89
CA THR A 60 -6.70 -23.36 2.78
C THR A 60 -5.71 -22.36 2.19
N PRO A 61 -5.99 -21.82 0.98
CA PRO A 61 -5.13 -20.82 0.34
C PRO A 61 -4.95 -19.57 1.19
N GLY A 62 -3.72 -19.10 1.27
CA GLY A 62 -3.39 -17.81 1.90
C GLY A 62 -3.60 -16.66 0.93
N VAL A 63 -3.65 -15.44 1.44
CA VAL A 63 -3.75 -14.22 0.63
C VAL A 63 -2.87 -13.14 1.23
N ILE A 64 -2.18 -12.38 0.38
CA ILE A 64 -1.59 -11.09 0.73
C ILE A 64 -2.22 -10.04 -0.19
N ASP A 65 -2.89 -9.06 0.41
CA ASP A 65 -3.42 -7.89 -0.28
C ASP A 65 -2.51 -6.68 0.02
N VAL A 66 -1.94 -6.09 -1.03
CA VAL A 66 -1.05 -4.92 -0.94
C VAL A 66 -1.70 -3.73 -1.63
N SER A 67 -2.00 -2.67 -0.90
CA SER A 67 -2.50 -1.41 -1.45
C SER A 67 -1.44 -0.34 -1.29
N CYS A 68 -1.01 0.27 -2.39
CA CYS A 68 0.05 1.27 -2.41
C CYS A 68 -0.35 2.49 -3.24
N THR A 69 0.28 3.63 -2.97
CA THR A 69 0.16 4.85 -3.78
C THR A 69 0.33 4.52 -5.27
N ARG A 70 -0.60 5.03 -6.09
CA ARG A 70 -0.68 4.67 -7.52
C ARG A 70 0.62 4.99 -8.27
N GLY A 71 1.09 4.04 -9.07
CA GLY A 71 2.25 4.19 -9.95
C GLY A 71 3.61 4.03 -9.27
N ILE A 72 3.66 3.83 -7.96
CA ILE A 72 4.92 3.55 -7.25
C ILE A 72 5.34 2.09 -7.52
N PRO A 73 6.58 1.82 -7.94
CA PRO A 73 7.11 0.46 -8.01
C PRO A 73 7.31 -0.10 -6.61
N VAL A 74 6.89 -1.34 -6.40
CA VAL A 74 6.87 -1.97 -5.08
C VAL A 74 7.47 -3.36 -5.16
N ALA A 75 8.32 -3.70 -4.21
CA ALA A 75 8.82 -5.06 -4.02
C ALA A 75 8.20 -5.68 -2.76
N VAL A 76 7.47 -6.78 -2.93
CA VAL A 76 6.87 -7.55 -1.84
C VAL A 76 7.75 -8.74 -1.53
N TYR A 77 8.17 -8.87 -0.28
CA TYR A 77 8.95 -9.99 0.25
C TYR A 77 8.10 -10.78 1.24
N LEU A 78 8.38 -12.08 1.32
CA LEU A 78 7.89 -12.93 2.39
C LEU A 78 9.11 -13.47 3.14
N ASP A 79 9.50 -12.77 4.20
CA ASP A 79 10.66 -13.10 5.03
C ASP A 79 10.36 -14.31 5.93
N GLY A 80 11.37 -15.12 6.17
CA GLY A 80 11.28 -16.38 6.90
C GLY A 80 12.16 -17.46 6.27
N ASP A 81 12.46 -18.49 7.03
CA ASP A 81 13.34 -19.60 6.62
C ASP A 81 12.59 -20.76 5.95
N ARG A 82 11.27 -20.61 5.75
CA ARG A 82 10.37 -21.61 5.16
C ARG A 82 10.31 -22.91 5.98
N THR A 83 10.32 -22.77 7.30
CA THR A 83 10.28 -23.90 8.22
C THR A 83 9.22 -23.71 9.29
N LEU A 84 8.30 -24.67 9.40
CA LEU A 84 7.36 -24.74 10.52
C LEU A 84 8.09 -25.27 11.77
N ALA A 85 7.86 -24.65 12.91
CA ALA A 85 8.34 -25.07 14.22
C ALA A 85 7.31 -25.95 14.92
N GLY A 86 7.73 -27.06 15.50
CA GLY A 86 6.86 -27.96 16.26
C GLY A 86 7.44 -28.37 17.62
N PRO A 87 6.89 -29.43 18.24
CA PRO A 87 7.28 -29.90 19.57
C PRO A 87 8.77 -30.26 19.65
N ALA A 88 9.37 -30.05 20.83
CA ALA A 88 10.76 -30.38 21.11
C ALA A 88 11.79 -29.80 20.10
N GLY A 89 11.44 -28.68 19.44
CA GLY A 89 12.30 -28.04 18.44
C GLY A 89 12.29 -28.69 17.07
N ALA A 90 11.38 -29.63 16.80
CA ALA A 90 11.21 -30.23 15.49
C ALA A 90 10.89 -29.17 14.41
N ARG A 91 11.33 -29.45 13.18
CA ARG A 91 11.26 -28.52 12.06
C ARG A 91 10.70 -29.24 10.83
N VAL A 92 9.76 -28.61 10.14
CA VAL A 92 9.19 -29.10 8.87
C VAL A 92 9.38 -28.03 7.81
N ALA A 93 10.16 -28.34 6.78
CA ALA A 93 10.33 -27.45 5.64
C ALA A 93 9.06 -27.40 4.78
N TYR A 94 8.78 -26.24 4.21
CA TYR A 94 7.69 -26.06 3.26
C TYR A 94 8.12 -25.17 2.08
N THR A 95 7.30 -25.15 1.03
CA THR A 95 7.47 -24.26 -0.12
C THR A 95 6.25 -23.39 -0.29
N VAL A 96 6.44 -22.20 -0.88
CA VAL A 96 5.36 -21.25 -1.17
C VAL A 96 5.36 -20.93 -2.65
N GLN A 97 4.16 -20.74 -3.18
CA GLN A 97 3.89 -20.18 -4.48
C GLN A 97 2.98 -18.97 -4.32
N ALA A 98 3.15 -17.97 -5.18
CA ALA A 98 2.20 -16.87 -5.34
C ALA A 98 1.69 -16.87 -6.78
N ASN A 99 0.37 -16.80 -6.93
CA ASN A 99 -0.32 -16.77 -8.23
C ASN A 99 0.16 -17.91 -9.16
N GLY A 100 0.38 -19.11 -8.59
CA GLY A 100 0.81 -20.31 -9.31
C GLY A 100 2.30 -20.36 -9.67
N ARG A 101 3.12 -19.42 -9.18
CA ARG A 101 4.58 -19.41 -9.41
C ARG A 101 5.33 -19.61 -8.11
N ALA A 102 6.41 -20.41 -8.14
CA ALA A 102 7.29 -20.59 -7.00
C ALA A 102 7.79 -19.24 -6.47
N TRP A 103 7.74 -19.09 -5.14
CA TRP A 103 8.25 -17.92 -4.43
C TRP A 103 9.37 -18.37 -3.47
N PRO A 104 10.63 -18.40 -3.95
CA PRO A 104 11.77 -18.78 -3.12
C PRO A 104 11.94 -17.87 -1.90
N ALA A 105 12.50 -18.40 -0.81
CA ALA A 105 12.88 -17.59 0.34
C ALA A 105 13.82 -16.45 -0.07
N GLY A 106 13.59 -15.25 0.45
CA GLY A 106 14.38 -14.06 0.14
C GLY A 106 14.10 -13.40 -1.22
N ALA A 107 13.35 -14.05 -2.12
CA ALA A 107 12.94 -13.43 -3.39
C ALA A 107 11.80 -12.42 -3.17
N SER A 108 11.73 -11.40 -4.03
CA SER A 108 10.62 -10.44 -4.08
C SER A 108 9.72 -10.67 -5.29
N ILE A 109 8.46 -10.27 -5.15
CA ILE A 109 7.54 -10.07 -6.26
C ILE A 109 7.41 -8.57 -6.52
N ALA A 110 7.73 -8.15 -7.75
CA ALA A 110 7.56 -6.78 -8.17
C ALA A 110 6.10 -6.51 -8.56
N VAL A 111 5.53 -5.45 -8.03
CA VAL A 111 4.18 -4.97 -8.34
C VAL A 111 4.20 -3.44 -8.51
N SER A 112 3.13 -2.87 -9.07
CA SER A 112 2.98 -1.41 -9.19
C SER A 112 1.71 -0.99 -8.48
N GLY A 113 1.82 0.00 -7.57
CA GLY A 113 0.70 0.48 -6.77
C GLY A 113 -0.50 0.89 -7.62
N GLN A 114 -1.70 0.46 -7.22
CA GLN A 114 -2.95 0.75 -7.94
C GLN A 114 -3.83 1.80 -7.23
N GLY A 115 -3.32 2.39 -6.14
CA GLY A 115 -4.07 3.28 -5.26
C GLY A 115 -4.95 2.49 -4.29
N ALA A 116 -6.24 2.82 -4.24
CA ALA A 116 -7.19 2.18 -3.32
C ALA A 116 -7.51 0.71 -3.66
N GLN A 117 -7.21 0.27 -4.89
CA GLN A 117 -7.43 -1.12 -5.30
C GLN A 117 -6.26 -1.99 -4.82
N PRO A 118 -6.50 -3.02 -3.99
CA PRO A 118 -5.45 -3.91 -3.54
C PRO A 118 -4.95 -4.79 -4.68
N ILE A 119 -3.63 -5.00 -4.71
CA ILE A 119 -2.98 -6.02 -5.53
C ILE A 119 -2.99 -7.29 -4.72
N ARG A 120 -3.67 -8.31 -5.23
CA ARG A 120 -3.83 -9.60 -4.56
C ARG A 120 -2.75 -10.60 -4.99
N LEU A 121 -2.01 -11.13 -4.03
CA LEU A 121 -1.14 -12.29 -4.18
C LEU A 121 -1.84 -13.49 -3.54
N GLN A 122 -2.35 -14.40 -4.36
CA GLN A 122 -2.94 -15.65 -3.89
C GLN A 122 -1.83 -16.65 -3.60
N LEU A 123 -1.79 -17.16 -2.36
CA LEU A 123 -0.76 -18.07 -1.91
C LEU A 123 -1.24 -19.51 -1.93
N SER A 124 -0.34 -20.38 -2.35
CA SER A 124 -0.39 -21.81 -2.09
C SER A 124 0.99 -22.29 -1.67
N GLY A 125 1.09 -23.53 -1.25
CA GLY A 125 2.33 -24.14 -0.84
C GLY A 125 2.22 -25.64 -0.67
N ASN A 126 3.36 -26.23 -0.36
CA ASN A 126 3.51 -27.68 -0.23
C ASN A 126 4.51 -28.02 0.88
N VAL A 127 4.21 -29.05 1.65
CA VAL A 127 5.17 -29.74 2.51
C VAL A 127 5.73 -30.93 1.72
N PRO A 128 7.04 -30.98 1.41
CA PRO A 128 7.64 -32.08 0.68
C PRO A 128 7.48 -33.45 1.36
N ALA A 129 7.49 -34.51 0.55
CA ALA A 129 7.41 -35.90 1.02
C ALA A 129 8.63 -36.30 1.86
N GLY A 130 8.47 -37.32 2.71
CA GLY A 130 9.57 -38.02 3.38
C GLY A 130 10.20 -37.30 4.59
N GLN A 131 9.66 -36.17 5.03
CA GLN A 131 10.12 -35.52 6.26
C GLN A 131 9.66 -36.31 7.47
N ASN A 132 10.59 -36.96 8.15
CA ASN A 132 10.30 -37.75 9.35
C ASN A 132 10.37 -36.86 10.59
N VAL A 133 9.21 -36.51 11.14
CA VAL A 133 9.07 -35.57 12.26
C VAL A 133 8.13 -36.13 13.33
N MET A 134 8.27 -35.65 14.57
CA MET A 134 7.38 -36.06 15.66
C MET A 134 5.94 -35.59 15.39
N PRO A 135 4.90 -36.39 15.73
CA PRO A 135 3.52 -35.92 15.69
C PRO A 135 3.29 -34.70 16.58
N GLY A 136 2.54 -33.72 16.07
CA GLY A 136 2.17 -32.51 16.81
C GLY A 136 1.82 -31.35 15.88
N ASP A 137 1.53 -30.20 16.47
CA ASP A 137 1.22 -28.98 15.73
C ASP A 137 2.49 -28.25 15.32
N TYR A 138 2.51 -27.79 14.08
CA TYR A 138 3.63 -27.06 13.48
C TYR A 138 3.16 -25.72 12.94
N ALA A 139 3.88 -24.65 13.26
CA ALA A 139 3.52 -23.30 12.82
C ALA A 139 4.75 -22.47 12.44
N ASP A 140 4.55 -21.50 11.54
CA ASP A 140 5.53 -20.47 11.19
C ASP A 140 4.82 -19.10 11.17
N ALA A 141 5.58 -18.04 11.47
CA ALA A 141 5.14 -16.65 11.45
C ALA A 141 6.02 -15.86 10.46
N ALA A 142 5.87 -16.17 9.17
CA ALA A 142 6.55 -15.44 8.10
C ALA A 142 6.11 -13.96 8.05
N VAL A 143 7.05 -13.05 7.79
CA VAL A 143 6.80 -11.61 7.78
C VAL A 143 6.66 -11.12 6.35
N VAL A 144 5.55 -10.43 6.05
CA VAL A 144 5.40 -9.73 4.77
C VAL A 144 6.07 -8.37 4.88
N ARG A 145 7.12 -8.14 4.09
CA ARG A 145 7.83 -6.86 4.04
C ARG A 145 7.65 -6.22 2.67
N VAL A 146 7.34 -4.93 2.66
CA VAL A 146 7.09 -4.15 1.43
C VAL A 146 8.09 -3.01 1.36
N VAL A 147 8.73 -2.86 0.19
CA VAL A 147 9.72 -1.79 -0.07
C VAL A 147 9.22 -0.94 -1.24
N TYR A 148 9.19 0.39 -1.05
CA TYR A 148 8.65 1.40 -1.97
C TYR A 148 9.30 2.77 -1.77
#